data_AF-A0A1I4ZAG7-F1
#
_entry.id   AF-A0A1I4ZAG7-F1
#
_cell.length_a   1.000
_cell.length_b   1.000
_cell.length_c   1.000
_cell.angle_alpha   90.00
_cell.angle_beta   90.00
_cell.angle_gamma   90.00
#
_symmetry.space_group_name_H-M   'P 1'
#
loop_
_entity.id
_entity.type
_entity.pdbx_description
1 polymer ?
#
loop_
_entity_poly.entity_id
_entity_poly.type
_entity_poly.pdbx_seq_one_letter_code
_entity_poly.pdbx_strand_id
1 'polypeptide(L)'
;MKNLGLYYLAIILPIVLIIGLVKYQVISSFQFTMALGIYVFVYRTFTDGYRLVLKKTIAKKDIWKLLVPGTRFEYFKVLYLK
;
A
#
# COMPACT_ATOMS: atom_id res chain seq x y z
N MET A 1 -1.79 -10.76 -4.05
CA MET A 1 -0.59 -11.56 -3.78
C MET A 1 -0.96 -12.65 -2.78
N LYS A 2 -0.82 -13.94 -3.14
CA LYS A 2 -1.14 -15.03 -2.19
C LYS A 2 -0.03 -15.24 -1.16
N ASN A 3 1.22 -15.01 -1.56
CA ASN A 3 2.39 -15.06 -0.67
C ASN A 3 2.44 -13.80 0.21
N LEU A 4 2.65 -14.00 1.51
CA LEU A 4 2.76 -12.92 2.49
C LEU A 4 4.07 -12.13 2.37
N GLY A 5 5.19 -12.80 2.08
CA GLY A 5 6.50 -12.16 1.88
C GLY A 5 6.50 -11.18 0.70
N LEU A 6 5.93 -11.58 -0.45
CA LEU A 6 5.79 -10.68 -1.62
C LEU A 6 4.95 -9.44 -1.30
N TYR A 7 3.95 -9.57 -0.43
CA TYR A 7 3.13 -8.44 -0.03
C TYR A 7 3.88 -7.50 0.91
N TYR A 8 4.65 -8.02 1.86
CA TYR A 8 5.52 -7.18 2.67
C TYR A 8 6.58 -6.47 1.82
N LEU A 9 7.19 -7.16 0.85
CA LEU A 9 8.11 -6.53 -0.09
C LEU A 9 7.43 -5.41 -0.89
N ALA A 10 6.21 -5.63 -1.38
CA ALA A 10 5.45 -4.61 -2.10
C ALA A 10 5.13 -3.38 -1.23
N ILE A 11 5.04 -3.51 0.09
CA ILE A 11 4.82 -2.37 1.01
C ILE A 11 6.13 -1.68 1.35
N ILE A 12 7.16 -2.45 1.72
CA ILE A 12 8.41 -1.92 2.27
C ILE A 12 9.26 -1.29 1.17
N LEU A 13 9.35 -1.95 0.00
CA LEU A 13 10.26 -1.53 -1.07
C LEU A 13 9.97 -0.12 -1.59
N PRO A 14 8.71 0.29 -1.86
CA PRO A 14 8.41 1.67 -2.23
C PRO A 14 8.79 2.70 -1.16
N ILE A 15 8.56 2.40 0.13
CA ILE A 15 8.93 3.32 1.23
C ILE A 15 10.45 3.49 1.28
N VAL A 16 11.20 2.40 1.24
CA VAL A 16 12.67 2.42 1.28
C VAL A 16 13.22 3.21 0.10
N LEU A 17 12.64 3.05 -1.10
CA LEU A 17 13.01 3.82 -2.28
C LEU A 17 12.72 5.32 -2.10
N ILE A 18 11.52 5.69 -1.64
CA ILE A 18 11.16 7.11 -1.43
C ILE A 18 12.11 7.76 -0.42
N ILE A 19 12.43 7.09 0.69
CA ILE A 19 13.38 7.58 1.70
C ILE A 19 14.79 7.69 1.12
N GLY A 20 15.22 6.69 0.35
CA GLY A 20 16.52 6.71 -0.33
C GLY A 20 16.68 7.90 -1.27
N LEU A 21 15.66 8.20 -2.07
CA LEU A 21 15.66 9.33 -3.01
C LEU A 21 15.85 10.68 -2.30
N VAL A 22 15.24 10.88 -1.12
CA VAL A 22 15.46 12.09 -0.31
C VAL A 22 16.86 12.12 0.25
N LYS A 23 17.35 11.00 0.80
CA LYS A 23 18.67 10.91 1.41
C LYS A 23 19.79 11.27 0.42
N TYR A 24 19.67 10.84 -0.83
CA TYR A 24 20.62 11.15 -1.90
C TYR A 24 20.31 12.47 -2.62
N GLN A 25 19.41 13.30 -2.08
CA GLN A 25 19.02 14.61 -2.63
C GLN A 25 18.53 14.54 -4.09
N VAL A 26 18.00 13.38 -4.52
CA VAL A 26 17.46 13.17 -5.88
C VAL A 26 16.10 13.85 -6.03
N ILE A 27 15.33 13.95 -4.94
CA ILE A 27 14.02 14.60 -4.91
C ILE A 27 13.95 15.67 -3.83
N SER A 28 13.16 16.72 -4.08
CA SER A 28 12.90 17.79 -3.12
C SER A 28 11.88 17.37 -2.04
N SER A 29 11.78 18.14 -0.95
CA SER A 29 10.80 17.90 0.11
C SER A 29 9.35 17.89 -0.38
N PHE A 30 9.04 18.72 -1.40
CA PHE A 30 7.73 18.73 -2.04
C PHE A 30 7.47 17.44 -2.81
N GLN A 31 8.44 16.99 -3.62
CA GLN A 31 8.34 15.74 -4.37
C GLN A 31 8.26 14.52 -3.45
N PHE A 32 9.00 14.51 -2.33
CA PHE A 32 8.88 13.50 -1.28
C PHE A 32 7.47 13.42 -0.72
N THR A 33 6.90 14.57 -0.33
CA THR A 33 5.55 14.64 0.24
C THR A 33 4.51 14.14 -0.75
N MET A 34 4.62 14.53 -2.02
CA MET A 34 3.75 14.06 -3.10
C MET A 34 3.90 12.55 -3.33
N ALA A 35 5.14 12.04 -3.38
CA ALA A 35 5.41 10.61 -3.53
C ALA A 35 4.85 9.79 -2.37
N LEU A 36 4.99 10.27 -1.12
CA LEU A 36 4.39 9.67 0.07
C LEU A 36 2.86 9.67 -0.01
N GLY A 37 2.26 10.78 -0.44
CA GLY A 37 0.81 10.87 -0.65
C GLY A 37 0.32 9.84 -1.67
N ILE A 38 0.94 9.78 -2.85
CA ILE A 38 0.61 8.78 -3.88
C ILE A 38 0.79 7.37 -3.34
N TYR A 39 1.86 7.13 -2.58
CA TYR A 39 2.12 5.83 -1.97
C TYR A 39 1.01 5.41 -0.98
N VAL A 40 0.63 6.29 -0.04
CA VAL A 40 -0.35 5.97 1.01
C VAL A 40 -1.78 5.88 0.47
N PHE A 41 -2.16 6.80 -0.41
CA PHE A 41 -3.54 6.92 -0.89
C PHE A 41 -3.83 6.08 -2.12
N VAL A 42 -2.92 6.03 -3.08
CA VAL A 42 -3.15 5.31 -4.34
C VAL A 42 -2.55 3.91 -4.26
N TYR A 43 -1.23 3.83 -4.08
CA TYR A 43 -0.51 2.57 -4.17
C TYR A 43 -0.92 1.58 -3.06
N ARG A 44 -1.05 2.03 -1.80
CA ARG A 44 -1.48 1.15 -0.70
C ARG A 44 -2.92 0.69 -0.84
N THR A 45 -3.84 1.58 -1.21
CA THR A 45 -5.25 1.24 -1.44
C THR A 45 -5.37 0.16 -2.50
N PHE A 46 -4.66 0.32 -3.64
CA PHE A 46 -4.66 -0.69 -4.69
C PHE A 46 -4.00 -1.99 -4.26
N THR A 47 -2.81 -1.92 -3.66
CA THR A 47 -2.03 -3.10 -3.23
C THR A 47 -2.79 -3.94 -2.20
N ASP A 48 -3.45 -3.30 -1.24
CA ASP A 48 -4.32 -3.95 -0.25
C ASP A 48 -5.56 -4.54 -0.88
N GLY A 49 -6.29 -3.73 -1.64
CA GLY A 49 -7.51 -4.19 -2.28
C GLY A 49 -7.26 -5.35 -3.22
N TYR A 50 -6.17 -5.31 -4.00
CA TYR A 50 -5.78 -6.39 -4.88
C TYR A 50 -5.46 -7.67 -4.12
N ARG A 51 -4.80 -7.59 -2.95
CA ARG A 51 -4.60 -8.77 -2.08
C ARG A 51 -5.95 -9.31 -1.59
N LEU A 52 -6.84 -8.47 -1.11
CA LEU A 52 -8.15 -8.88 -0.58
C LEU A 52 -9.05 -9.49 -1.66
N VAL A 53 -9.04 -8.95 -2.87
CA VAL A 53 -9.73 -9.54 -4.03
C VAL A 53 -9.18 -10.93 -4.35
N LEU A 54 -7.86 -11.10 -4.35
CA LEU A 54 -7.24 -12.41 -4.59
C LEU A 54 -7.51 -13.42 -3.47
N LYS A 55 -7.78 -12.94 -2.25
CA LYS A 55 -8.25 -13.74 -1.12
C LYS A 55 -9.79 -13.91 -1.10
N LYS A 56 -10.50 -13.41 -2.12
CA LYS A 56 -11.96 -13.43 -2.27
C LYS A 56 -12.71 -12.77 -1.09
N THR A 57 -12.07 -11.82 -0.42
CA THR A 57 -12.63 -11.13 0.76
C THR A 57 -13.49 -9.92 0.36
N ILE A 58 -13.15 -9.26 -0.75
CA ILE A 58 -13.90 -8.13 -1.31
C ILE A 58 -14.00 -8.28 -2.83
N ALA A 59 -14.96 -7.59 -3.46
CA ALA A 59 -15.00 -7.48 -4.91
C ALA A 59 -14.03 -6.40 -5.42
N LYS A 60 -13.59 -6.50 -6.68
CA LYS A 60 -12.68 -5.51 -7.30
C LYS A 60 -13.25 -4.08 -7.28
N LYS A 61 -14.58 -3.97 -7.37
CA LYS A 61 -15.33 -2.72 -7.27
C LYS A 61 -15.41 -2.14 -5.85
N ASP A 62 -14.81 -2.77 -4.85
CA ASP A 62 -14.81 -2.29 -3.47
C ASP A 62 -13.41 -1.82 -3.02
N ILE A 63 -12.39 -1.94 -3.88
CA ILE A 63 -11.00 -1.56 -3.55
C ILE A 63 -10.91 -0.10 -3.10
N TRP A 64 -11.58 0.82 -3.80
CA TRP A 64 -11.57 2.25 -3.47
C TRP A 64 -12.19 2.56 -2.11
N LYS A 65 -13.01 1.67 -1.53
CA LYS A 65 -13.53 1.85 -0.16
C LYS A 65 -12.43 1.75 0.89
N LEU A 66 -11.30 1.09 0.58
CA LEU A 66 -10.12 0.99 1.46
C LEU A 66 -9.35 2.31 1.60
N LEU A 67 -9.69 3.33 0.80
CA LEU A 67 -9.20 4.69 1.00
C LEU A 67 -9.81 5.31 2.26
N VAL A 68 -11.03 4.89 2.64
CA VAL A 68 -11.72 5.40 3.82
C VAL A 68 -10.96 4.95 5.08
N PRO A 69 -10.50 5.89 5.93
CA PRO A 69 -9.85 5.56 7.19
C PRO A 69 -10.72 4.62 8.03
N GLY A 70 -10.10 3.66 8.72
CA GLY A 70 -10.84 2.68 9.54
C GLY A 70 -11.12 1.34 8.83
N THR A 71 -11.54 1.38 7.55
CA THR A 71 -11.97 0.16 6.82
C THR A 71 -10.87 -0.89 6.67
N ARG A 72 -9.61 -0.48 6.55
CA ARG A 72 -8.47 -1.42 6.45
C ARG A 72 -8.27 -2.27 7.71
N PHE A 73 -8.69 -1.79 8.88
CA PHE A 73 -8.51 -2.52 10.13
C PHE A 73 -9.40 -3.77 10.20
N GLU A 74 -10.58 -3.73 9.57
CA GLU A 74 -11.48 -4.89 9.44
C GLU A 74 -10.77 -6.07 8.77
N TYR A 75 -9.86 -5.77 7.84
CA TYR A 75 -9.14 -6.76 7.04
C TYR A 75 -7.72 -7.05 7.54
N PHE A 76 -7.31 -6.50 8.69
CA PHE A 76 -5.93 -6.60 9.19
C PHE A 76 -5.41 -8.05 9.20
N LYS A 77 -6.19 -8.98 9.76
CA LYS A 77 -5.79 -10.40 9.82
C LYS A 77 -5.60 -11.02 8.43
N VAL A 78 -6.40 -10.63 7.44
CA VAL A 78 -6.31 -11.15 6.07
C VAL A 78 -5.16 -10.52 5.31
N LEU A 79 -4.85 -9.25 5.56
CA LEU A 79 -3.75 -8.55 4.93
C LEU A 79 -2.40 -9.03 5.46
N TYR A 80 -2.26 -9.15 6.78
CA TYR A 80 -0.95 -9.30 7.43
C TYR A 80 -0.68 -10.70 8.02
N LEU A 81 -1.68 -11.55 8.20
CA LEU A 81 -1.49 -12.86 8.86
C LEU A 81 -1.89 -14.07 8.00
N LYS A 82 -2.66 -13.88 6.92
CA LYS A 82 -3.16 -14.96 6.05
C LYS A 82 -2.79 -14.75 4.60
#